data_AF-A0A2I0U662-F1
#
_entry.id   AF-A0A2I0U662-F1
#
_cell.length_a   1.000
_cell.length_b   1.000
_cell.length_c   1.000
_cell.angle_alpha   90.00
_cell.angle_beta   90.00
_cell.angle_gamma   90.00
#
_symmetry.space_group_name_H-M   'P 1'
#
loop_
_entity.id
_entity.type
_entity.pdbx_description
1 polymer ?
#
loop_
_entity_poly.entity_id
_entity_poly.type
_entity_poly.pdbx_seq_one_letter_code
_entity_poly.pdbx_strand_id
1 'polypeptide(L)'
;MGKQERKNVFVPMNAALDSVYFTGFAETNKTFVIARLAKRPNGICEMWLFLRVDGIGEFEHPQHPNMMVSDESEEIWSGGGLTIEYLEPQSCWKISFDGLLSWENFTEVFNFSVDSHPSTFARAFAQEPWTIEFFQRVKKQREQHFRHEQWGESVGEIEIENHEKTHLSLKGVRSHSYGIRDWSEIYRYVMILAHFEVDCLFFITLLQDGTAAHLTVINMPATTTNLAVGYVFFPDGRKAGIEWSNASLAAMADDGVIKDEYGVSFTAGGKNFDVSATLDKQACPVVYNGLTGRGVFHECIADFQLNGSTRGWGLVEFYYREEAAQLVPDLRLGSKAKGPDLSSWSPAADSSPP
;
A
#
# COMPACT_ATOMS: atom_id res chain seq x y z
N MET A 1 -22.17 -0.22 -33.60
CA MET A 1 -21.46 -0.61 -32.36
C MET A 1 -20.47 -1.71 -32.71
N GLY A 2 -19.21 -1.35 -32.95
CA GLY A 2 -18.16 -2.32 -33.30
C GLY A 2 -17.47 -2.84 -32.05
N LYS A 3 -17.40 -4.16 -31.88
CA LYS A 3 -16.54 -4.81 -30.90
C LYS A 3 -15.09 -4.42 -31.20
N GLN A 4 -14.44 -3.76 -30.25
CA GLN A 4 -13.02 -3.44 -30.34
C GLN A 4 -12.24 -4.71 -30.00
N GLU A 5 -11.69 -5.36 -31.02
CA GLU A 5 -10.78 -6.50 -30.87
C GLU A 5 -9.57 -6.07 -30.03
N ARG A 6 -9.39 -6.72 -28.88
CA ARG A 6 -8.15 -6.63 -28.09
C ARG A 6 -7.03 -7.24 -28.93
N LYS A 7 -6.14 -6.39 -29.44
CA LYS A 7 -4.87 -6.86 -30.01
C LYS A 7 -4.06 -7.51 -28.89
N ASN A 8 -3.88 -8.82 -28.99
CA ASN A 8 -3.00 -9.58 -28.11
C ASN A 8 -1.56 -9.11 -28.32
N VAL A 9 -1.11 -8.19 -27.46
CA VAL A 9 0.30 -7.92 -27.26
C VAL A 9 0.87 -9.12 -26.52
N PHE A 10 1.97 -9.68 -27.01
CA PHE A 10 2.67 -10.79 -26.36
C PHE A 10 3.21 -10.28 -25.01
N VAL A 11 2.48 -10.61 -23.94
CA VAL A 11 2.84 -10.29 -22.55
C VAL A 11 3.71 -11.43 -22.04
N PRO A 12 4.90 -11.17 -21.46
CA PRO A 12 5.57 -12.19 -20.66
C PRO A 12 4.62 -12.59 -19.55
N MET A 13 4.11 -13.82 -19.61
CA MET A 13 3.03 -14.32 -18.74
C MET A 13 3.38 -14.22 -17.24
N ASN A 14 4.64 -14.01 -16.88
CA ASN A 14 5.09 -13.91 -15.49
C ASN A 14 5.03 -12.49 -14.89
N ALA A 15 4.79 -11.43 -15.70
CA ALA A 15 4.81 -10.04 -15.23
C ALA A 15 3.41 -9.43 -15.06
N ALA A 16 2.34 -10.11 -15.48
CA ALA A 16 0.99 -9.64 -15.23
C ALA A 16 0.68 -9.67 -13.72
N LEU A 17 -0.12 -8.71 -13.26
CA LEU A 17 -0.46 -8.50 -11.86
C LEU A 17 -1.87 -7.93 -11.77
N ASP A 18 -2.62 -8.37 -10.77
CA ASP A 18 -3.81 -7.70 -10.24
C ASP A 18 -3.77 -7.71 -8.71
N SER A 19 -3.40 -6.57 -8.11
CA SER A 19 -3.03 -6.43 -6.71
C SER A 19 -3.93 -5.47 -5.97
N VAL A 20 -4.54 -5.93 -4.89
CA VAL A 20 -5.18 -5.09 -3.88
C VAL A 20 -4.33 -5.08 -2.61
N TYR A 21 -4.12 -3.89 -2.07
CA TYR A 21 -3.31 -3.63 -0.87
C TYR A 21 -4.08 -2.70 0.05
N PHE A 22 -4.08 -3.01 1.34
CA PHE A 22 -4.78 -2.29 2.38
C PHE A 22 -3.84 -2.02 3.54
N THR A 23 -3.88 -0.80 4.06
CA THR A 23 -3.34 -0.45 5.36
C THR A 23 -4.45 0.03 6.26
N GLY A 24 -4.27 -0.13 7.55
CA GLY A 24 -5.12 0.45 8.57
C GLY A 24 -4.32 0.68 9.84
N PHE A 25 -4.45 1.87 10.43
CA PHE A 25 -3.77 2.26 11.64
C PHE A 25 -4.79 2.83 12.63
N ALA A 26 -4.66 2.47 13.90
CA ALA A 26 -5.46 3.06 14.96
C ALA A 26 -4.94 4.46 15.27
N GLU A 27 -5.85 5.42 15.49
CA GLU A 27 -5.46 6.79 15.85
C GLU A 27 -5.00 6.90 17.31
N THR A 28 -5.48 6.00 18.18
CA THR A 28 -5.35 6.12 19.63
C THR A 28 -4.22 5.29 20.23
N ASN A 29 -3.68 4.33 19.46
CA ASN A 29 -2.66 3.41 19.93
C ASN A 29 -1.82 2.87 18.75
N LYS A 30 -0.90 1.96 19.03
CA LYS A 30 0.04 1.42 18.05
C LYS A 30 -0.49 0.28 17.18
N THR A 31 -1.80 0.01 17.19
CA THR A 31 -2.41 -1.08 16.41
C THR A 31 -2.38 -0.73 14.93
N PHE A 32 -1.98 -1.71 14.10
CA PHE A 32 -2.04 -1.57 12.64
C PHE A 32 -2.32 -2.91 11.95
N VAL A 33 -2.80 -2.84 10.72
CA VAL A 33 -2.92 -3.96 9.80
C VAL A 33 -2.36 -3.57 8.43
N ILE A 34 -1.64 -4.49 7.80
CA ILE A 34 -1.21 -4.41 6.40
C ILE A 34 -1.63 -5.71 5.74
N ALA A 35 -2.48 -5.63 4.71
CA ALA A 35 -2.98 -6.79 4.00
C ALA A 35 -2.84 -6.60 2.49
N ARG A 36 -2.35 -7.61 1.77
CA ARG A 36 -2.22 -7.59 0.31
C ARG A 36 -2.59 -8.94 -0.28
N LEU A 37 -3.33 -8.91 -1.38
CA LEU A 37 -3.45 -10.04 -2.30
C LEU A 37 -3.15 -9.58 -3.73
N ALA A 38 -2.31 -10.34 -4.41
CA ALA A 38 -1.87 -10.04 -5.76
C ALA A 38 -1.95 -11.27 -6.65
N LYS A 39 -2.99 -11.32 -7.49
CA LYS A 39 -3.16 -12.38 -8.48
C LYS A 39 -2.08 -12.27 -9.55
N ARG A 40 -1.48 -13.42 -9.85
CA ARG A 40 -0.51 -13.63 -10.92
C ARG A 40 -1.02 -14.74 -11.84
N PRO A 41 -0.53 -14.83 -13.08
CA PRO A 41 -0.88 -15.95 -13.95
C PRO A 41 -0.46 -17.30 -13.36
N ASN A 42 -1.07 -18.37 -13.88
CA ASN A 42 -0.87 -19.76 -13.45
C ASN A 42 -1.45 -20.09 -12.06
N GLY A 43 -2.46 -19.36 -11.60
CA GLY A 43 -3.19 -19.68 -10.36
C GLY A 43 -2.35 -19.41 -9.11
N ILE A 44 -1.49 -18.40 -9.16
CA ILE A 44 -0.58 -18.02 -8.09
C ILE A 44 -1.03 -16.66 -7.53
N CYS A 45 -0.94 -16.50 -6.22
CA CYS A 45 -1.18 -15.24 -5.54
C CYS A 45 0.00 -14.87 -4.63
N GLU A 46 0.37 -13.59 -4.60
CA GLU A 46 1.24 -13.03 -3.56
C GLU A 46 0.36 -12.51 -2.42
N MET A 47 0.57 -13.00 -1.20
CA MET A 47 -0.24 -12.67 -0.03
C MET A 47 0.63 -12.07 1.08
N TRP A 48 0.24 -10.90 1.57
CA TRP A 48 0.85 -10.24 2.74
C TRP A 48 -0.21 -10.05 3.82
N LEU A 49 0.12 -10.38 5.06
CA LEU A 49 -0.72 -10.07 6.21
C LEU A 49 0.18 -9.82 7.42
N PHE A 50 0.16 -8.59 7.90
CA PHE A 50 0.83 -8.15 9.12
C PHE A 50 -0.18 -7.43 10.00
N LEU A 51 -0.08 -7.68 11.29
CA LEU A 51 -0.97 -7.11 12.29
C LEU A 51 -0.17 -6.84 13.54
N ARG A 52 -0.36 -5.66 14.12
CA ARG A 52 -0.01 -5.40 15.51
C ARG A 52 -1.28 -5.05 16.25
N VAL A 53 -1.47 -5.62 17.43
CA VAL A 53 -2.50 -5.17 18.39
C VAL A 53 -1.80 -4.66 19.64
N ASP A 54 -2.03 -3.39 19.95
CA ASP A 54 -1.36 -2.71 21.06
C ASP A 54 -1.61 -3.43 22.39
N GLY A 55 -0.55 -3.65 23.16
CA GLY A 55 -0.59 -4.41 24.40
C GLY A 55 -0.73 -5.94 24.28
N ILE A 56 -0.94 -6.48 23.06
CA ILE A 56 -1.03 -7.93 22.83
C ILE A 56 0.23 -8.45 22.13
N GLY A 57 0.55 -7.91 20.95
CA GLY A 57 1.71 -8.37 20.18
C GLY A 57 1.63 -8.09 18.69
N GLU A 58 2.60 -8.65 17.97
CA GLU A 58 2.73 -8.59 16.51
C GLU A 58 2.56 -9.97 15.90
N PHE A 59 1.86 -10.01 14.78
CA PHE A 59 1.45 -11.21 14.09
C PHE A 59 1.73 -11.05 12.61
N GLU A 60 2.24 -12.12 12.03
CA GLU A 60 2.43 -12.28 10.59
C GLU A 60 1.77 -13.57 10.14
N HIS A 61 1.45 -13.66 8.85
CA HIS A 61 0.89 -14.89 8.31
C HIS A 61 1.84 -16.07 8.54
N PRO A 62 1.36 -17.27 8.96
CA PRO A 62 2.22 -18.44 9.24
C PRO A 62 3.08 -18.95 8.09
N GLN A 63 2.80 -18.52 6.86
CA GLN A 63 3.61 -18.86 5.68
C GLN A 63 4.77 -17.90 5.45
N HIS A 64 4.79 -16.73 6.11
CA HIS A 64 5.92 -15.81 6.06
C HIS A 64 7.22 -16.53 6.46
N PRO A 65 8.36 -16.30 5.78
CA PRO A 65 8.61 -15.31 4.73
C PRO A 65 8.18 -15.71 3.32
N ASN A 66 7.59 -16.91 3.15
CA ASN A 66 7.03 -17.34 1.87
C ASN A 66 5.65 -16.71 1.64
N MET A 67 5.60 -15.78 0.70
CA MET A 67 4.40 -15.01 0.40
C MET A 67 3.59 -15.60 -0.77
N MET A 68 3.97 -16.77 -1.28
CA MET A 68 3.37 -17.36 -2.48
C MET A 68 2.33 -18.41 -2.12
N VAL A 69 1.08 -18.15 -2.46
CA VAL A 69 -0.07 -19.04 -2.20
C VAL A 69 -0.79 -19.42 -3.48
N SER A 70 -1.62 -20.46 -3.41
CA SER A 70 -2.53 -20.80 -4.50
C SER A 70 -3.62 -19.72 -4.60
N ASP A 71 -3.97 -19.33 -5.81
CA ASP A 71 -5.21 -18.58 -6.04
C ASP A 71 -6.40 -19.54 -5.83
N GLU A 72 -7.32 -19.15 -4.95
CA GLU A 72 -8.44 -19.98 -4.51
C GLU A 72 -9.78 -19.54 -5.10
N SER A 73 -9.83 -18.42 -5.84
CA SER A 73 -11.05 -17.90 -6.45
C SER A 73 -10.80 -17.18 -7.78
N GLU A 74 -11.67 -17.39 -8.76
CA GLU A 74 -11.63 -16.60 -10.00
C GLU A 74 -12.30 -15.22 -9.83
N GLU A 75 -13.25 -15.09 -8.89
CA GLU A 75 -14.12 -13.92 -8.76
C GLU A 75 -13.61 -12.88 -7.77
N ILE A 76 -13.04 -13.33 -6.65
CA ILE A 76 -12.53 -12.47 -5.56
C ILE A 76 -11.04 -12.69 -5.36
N TRP A 77 -10.36 -11.82 -4.61
CA TRP A 77 -8.99 -12.10 -4.20
C TRP A 77 -9.05 -13.06 -3.02
N SER A 78 -8.61 -14.31 -3.24
CA SER A 78 -8.60 -15.35 -2.21
C SER A 78 -7.33 -16.18 -2.32
N GLY A 79 -6.65 -16.37 -1.21
CA GLY A 79 -5.50 -17.27 -1.13
C GLY A 79 -4.91 -17.28 0.26
N GLY A 80 -4.42 -18.44 0.70
CA GLY A 80 -3.77 -18.57 2.02
C GLY A 80 -4.70 -18.28 3.20
N GLY A 81 -6.03 -18.43 3.02
CA GLY A 81 -7.02 -18.11 4.05
C GLY A 81 -7.42 -16.62 4.13
N LEU A 82 -6.70 -15.72 3.44
CA LEU A 82 -7.10 -14.32 3.30
C LEU A 82 -8.07 -14.18 2.12
N THR A 83 -9.19 -13.50 2.35
CA THR A 83 -10.16 -13.13 1.31
C THR A 83 -10.39 -11.63 1.30
N ILE A 84 -10.48 -11.05 0.09
CA ILE A 84 -10.79 -9.64 -0.15
C ILE A 84 -11.81 -9.58 -1.29
N GLU A 85 -12.98 -9.01 -1.01
CA GLU A 85 -14.09 -8.84 -1.96
C GLU A 85 -14.68 -7.43 -1.85
N TYR A 86 -15.19 -6.87 -2.95
CA TYR A 86 -15.94 -5.62 -2.89
C TYR A 86 -17.42 -5.92 -2.64
N LEU A 87 -18.03 -5.19 -1.71
CA LEU A 87 -19.48 -5.17 -1.52
C LEU A 87 -20.11 -4.10 -2.43
N GLU A 88 -19.43 -2.96 -2.51
CA GLU A 88 -19.74 -1.88 -3.44
C GLU A 88 -18.45 -1.47 -4.18
N PRO A 89 -18.42 -1.50 -5.52
CA PRO A 89 -17.21 -1.20 -6.28
C PRO A 89 -16.62 0.16 -5.89
N GLN A 90 -15.32 0.18 -5.57
CA GLN A 90 -14.54 1.36 -5.17
C GLN A 90 -14.89 1.98 -3.81
N SER A 91 -16.01 1.64 -3.17
CA SER A 91 -16.44 2.26 -1.91
C SER A 91 -16.37 1.34 -0.70
N CYS A 92 -16.92 0.13 -0.78
CA CYS A 92 -17.07 -0.76 0.36
C CYS A 92 -16.48 -2.15 0.06
N TRP A 93 -15.63 -2.64 0.97
CA TRP A 93 -14.87 -3.87 0.81
C TRP A 93 -14.90 -4.71 2.07
N LYS A 94 -14.88 -6.02 1.91
CA LYS A 94 -14.79 -6.99 2.98
C LYS A 94 -13.45 -7.72 2.90
N ILE A 95 -12.72 -7.71 4.02
CA ILE A 95 -11.43 -8.37 4.22
C ILE A 95 -11.62 -9.41 5.32
N SER A 96 -11.21 -10.66 5.10
CA SER A 96 -11.40 -11.72 6.10
C SER A 96 -10.22 -12.70 6.14
N PHE A 97 -9.76 -12.98 7.36
CA PHE A 97 -8.77 -14.01 7.70
C PHE A 97 -9.06 -14.46 9.14
N ASP A 98 -9.67 -15.63 9.32
CA ASP A 98 -10.18 -16.13 10.61
C ASP A 98 -10.88 -15.04 11.48
N GLY A 99 -11.55 -14.09 10.81
CA GLY A 99 -12.04 -12.81 11.34
C GLY A 99 -12.52 -11.89 10.21
N LEU A 100 -13.13 -10.74 10.54
CA LEU A 100 -13.76 -9.83 9.57
C LEU A 100 -13.39 -8.35 9.79
N LEU A 101 -12.94 -7.68 8.73
CA LEU A 101 -12.80 -6.24 8.62
C LEU A 101 -13.60 -5.73 7.40
N SER A 102 -14.34 -4.64 7.58
CA SER A 102 -15.05 -3.92 6.52
C SER A 102 -14.33 -2.60 6.25
N TRP A 103 -13.90 -2.35 5.02
CA TRP A 103 -13.27 -1.09 4.63
C TRP A 103 -14.25 -0.21 3.85
N GLU A 104 -14.33 1.07 4.22
CA GLU A 104 -15.12 2.10 3.55
C GLU A 104 -14.27 3.33 3.23
N ASN A 105 -14.38 3.86 2.01
CA ASN A 105 -13.61 5.03 1.61
C ASN A 105 -14.16 6.33 2.23
N PHE A 106 -13.28 7.26 2.59
CA PHE A 106 -13.67 8.64 2.94
C PHE A 106 -13.04 9.69 2.01
N THR A 107 -12.20 9.28 1.07
CA THR A 107 -11.70 10.16 -0.01
C THR A 107 -12.19 9.73 -1.39
N GLU A 108 -12.09 10.64 -2.36
CA GLU A 108 -12.16 10.27 -3.77
C GLU A 108 -11.02 9.31 -4.18
N VAL A 109 -11.18 8.65 -5.32
CA VAL A 109 -10.12 7.85 -5.96
C VAL A 109 -9.05 8.78 -6.54
N PHE A 110 -7.79 8.58 -6.19
CA PHE A 110 -6.64 9.15 -6.90
C PHE A 110 -6.13 8.16 -7.94
N ASN A 111 -6.21 8.50 -9.23
CA ASN A 111 -5.68 7.70 -10.33
C ASN A 111 -4.35 8.27 -10.80
N PHE A 112 -3.26 7.51 -10.65
CA PHE A 112 -1.91 7.97 -10.98
C PHE A 112 -1.70 8.34 -12.45
N SER A 113 -2.53 7.83 -13.36
CA SER A 113 -2.43 8.14 -14.79
C SER A 113 -3.14 9.43 -15.20
N VAL A 114 -4.08 9.90 -14.37
CA VAL A 114 -4.98 11.02 -14.71
C VAL A 114 -4.79 12.20 -13.77
N ASP A 115 -4.65 11.94 -12.47
CA ASP A 115 -4.65 12.96 -11.42
C ASP A 115 -3.24 13.44 -11.04
N SER A 116 -2.20 12.70 -11.43
CA SER A 116 -0.81 13.09 -11.17
C SER A 116 -0.46 14.39 -11.88
N HIS A 117 0.16 15.32 -11.16
CA HIS A 117 0.49 16.62 -11.74
C HIS A 117 1.64 16.49 -12.77
N PRO A 118 1.48 17.05 -13.99
CA PRO A 118 2.42 16.82 -15.09
C PRO A 118 3.83 17.37 -14.84
N SER A 119 3.99 18.35 -13.93
CA SER A 119 5.29 18.93 -13.61
C SER A 119 6.30 17.92 -13.05
N THR A 120 5.83 16.88 -12.34
CA THR A 120 6.70 15.84 -11.76
C THR A 120 7.33 15.00 -12.85
N PHE A 121 6.53 14.52 -13.81
CA PHE A 121 7.02 13.81 -14.98
C PHE A 121 7.89 14.68 -15.87
N ALA A 122 7.48 15.93 -16.13
CA ALA A 122 8.29 16.85 -16.93
C ALA A 122 9.68 17.07 -16.31
N ARG A 123 9.75 17.22 -14.99
CA ARG A 123 11.01 17.35 -14.25
C ARG A 123 11.84 16.06 -14.29
N ALA A 124 11.23 14.91 -14.05
CA ALA A 124 11.91 13.62 -14.10
C ALA A 124 12.48 13.35 -15.50
N PHE A 125 11.67 13.52 -16.55
CA PHE A 125 12.11 13.30 -17.93
C PHE A 125 13.19 14.29 -18.37
N ALA A 126 13.17 15.54 -17.87
CA ALA A 126 14.21 16.52 -18.18
C ALA A 126 15.60 16.16 -17.62
N GLN A 127 15.67 15.23 -16.66
CA GLN A 127 16.93 14.73 -16.08
C GLN A 127 17.51 13.54 -16.84
N GLU A 128 16.76 12.96 -17.79
CA GLU A 128 17.15 11.75 -18.50
C GLU A 128 17.76 12.04 -19.89
N PRO A 129 18.62 11.17 -20.42
CA PRO A 129 19.06 11.24 -21.80
C PRO A 129 17.90 11.00 -22.77
N TRP A 130 17.56 12.01 -23.58
CA TRP A 130 16.48 11.90 -24.56
C TRP A 130 16.92 11.08 -25.77
N THR A 131 16.36 9.89 -25.89
CA THR A 131 16.55 8.96 -27.01
C THR A 131 15.20 8.47 -27.50
N ILE A 132 15.15 7.91 -28.72
CA ILE A 132 13.92 7.32 -29.23
C ILE A 132 13.49 6.16 -28.34
N GLU A 133 14.45 5.35 -27.91
CA GLU A 133 14.28 4.21 -27.02
C GLU A 133 13.69 4.63 -25.67
N PHE A 134 14.16 5.73 -25.10
CA PHE A 134 13.60 6.32 -23.89
C PHE A 134 12.10 6.62 -24.04
N PHE A 135 11.71 7.37 -25.07
CA PHE A 135 10.30 7.71 -25.28
C PHE A 135 9.42 6.49 -25.59
N GLN A 136 9.96 5.49 -26.28
CA GLN A 136 9.27 4.21 -26.50
C GLN A 136 9.01 3.48 -25.18
N ARG A 137 9.98 3.47 -24.25
CA ARG A 137 9.83 2.86 -22.92
C ARG A 137 8.83 3.60 -22.06
N VAL A 138 8.88 4.95 -22.02
CA VAL A 138 7.91 5.78 -21.29
C VAL A 138 6.49 5.51 -21.80
N LYS A 139 6.31 5.47 -23.13
CA LYS A 139 5.01 5.16 -23.73
C LYS A 139 4.53 3.77 -23.35
N LYS A 140 5.40 2.76 -23.48
CA LYS A 140 5.10 1.37 -23.12
C LYS A 140 4.68 1.25 -21.65
N GLN A 141 5.42 1.89 -20.74
CA GLN A 141 5.12 1.88 -19.31
C GLN A 141 3.74 2.45 -19.00
N ARG A 142 3.41 3.61 -19.60
CA ARG A 142 2.09 4.25 -19.46
C ARG A 142 0.93 3.36 -19.91
N GLU A 143 1.15 2.54 -20.94
CA GLU A 143 0.11 1.69 -21.52
C GLU A 143 -0.06 0.36 -20.77
N GLN A 144 0.87 0.02 -19.87
CA GLN A 144 0.99 -1.31 -19.30
C GLN A 144 0.62 -1.40 -17.82
N HIS A 145 0.79 -0.34 -17.03
CA HIS A 145 0.56 -0.38 -15.59
C HIS A 145 -0.40 0.70 -15.12
N PHE A 146 -1.38 0.30 -14.31
CA PHE A 146 -2.39 1.20 -13.75
C PHE A 146 -2.41 1.04 -12.23
N ARG A 147 -2.50 2.17 -11.53
CA ARG A 147 -2.65 2.24 -10.07
C ARG A 147 -3.65 3.32 -9.70
N HIS A 148 -4.48 3.02 -8.72
CA HIS A 148 -5.33 4.01 -8.10
C HIS A 148 -5.49 3.73 -6.60
N GLU A 149 -5.72 4.79 -5.84
CA GLU A 149 -5.70 4.77 -4.38
C GLU A 149 -6.78 5.61 -3.74
N GLN A 150 -7.19 5.21 -2.54
CA GLN A 150 -8.17 5.90 -1.71
C GLN A 150 -7.79 5.73 -0.25
N TRP A 151 -8.06 6.76 0.55
CA TRP A 151 -8.09 6.64 1.99
C TRP A 151 -9.49 6.24 2.45
N GLY A 152 -9.52 5.42 3.49
CA GLY A 152 -10.73 4.87 4.06
C GLY A 152 -10.53 4.39 5.48
N GLU A 153 -11.59 3.86 6.05
CA GLU A 153 -11.66 3.31 7.38
C GLU A 153 -12.00 1.82 7.31
N SER A 154 -11.19 0.98 7.94
CA SER A 154 -11.48 -0.41 8.24
C SER A 154 -12.10 -0.52 9.64
N VAL A 155 -13.36 -0.94 9.69
CA VAL A 155 -14.08 -1.24 10.92
C VAL A 155 -14.37 -2.73 10.98
N GLY A 156 -14.14 -3.36 12.13
CA GLY A 156 -14.48 -4.76 12.32
C GLY A 156 -14.05 -5.27 13.67
N GLU A 157 -13.82 -6.57 13.76
CA GLU A 157 -13.48 -7.20 15.02
C GLU A 157 -12.33 -8.18 14.82
N ILE A 158 -11.47 -8.25 15.84
CA ILE A 158 -10.39 -9.22 15.91
C ILE A 158 -10.54 -10.07 17.16
N GLU A 159 -10.25 -11.36 17.01
CA GLU A 159 -10.16 -12.32 18.10
C GLU A 159 -8.76 -12.93 18.06
N ILE A 160 -8.02 -12.79 19.17
CA ILE A 160 -6.70 -13.38 19.36
C ILE A 160 -6.82 -14.41 20.47
N GLU A 161 -6.21 -15.58 20.29
CA GLU A 161 -6.31 -16.70 21.23
C GLU A 161 -6.03 -16.24 22.67
N ASN A 162 -6.95 -16.57 23.59
CA ASN A 162 -6.89 -16.20 25.01
C ASN A 162 -7.03 -14.69 25.31
N HIS A 163 -7.48 -13.88 24.35
CA HIS A 163 -7.84 -12.47 24.53
C HIS A 163 -9.32 -12.24 24.22
N GLU A 164 -9.89 -11.20 24.82
CA GLU A 164 -11.25 -10.77 24.49
C GLU A 164 -11.30 -10.23 23.06
N LYS A 165 -12.43 -10.49 22.39
CA LYS A 165 -12.71 -9.95 21.07
C LYS A 165 -12.65 -8.43 21.12
N THR A 166 -11.82 -7.85 20.27
CA THR A 166 -11.54 -6.42 20.25
C THR A 166 -12.15 -5.80 18.99
N HIS A 167 -12.92 -4.73 19.17
CA HIS A 167 -13.41 -3.94 18.05
C HIS A 167 -12.28 -3.05 17.51
N LEU A 168 -12.11 -3.03 16.20
CA LEU A 168 -11.10 -2.25 15.51
C LEU A 168 -11.76 -1.18 14.64
N SER A 169 -11.26 0.05 14.74
CA SER A 169 -11.48 1.15 13.81
C SER A 169 -10.10 1.67 13.42
N LEU A 170 -9.75 1.45 12.15
CA LEU A 170 -8.43 1.70 11.61
C LEU A 170 -8.58 2.56 10.37
N LYS A 171 -7.80 3.62 10.22
CA LYS A 171 -7.79 4.42 8.99
C LYS A 171 -6.56 4.11 8.18
N GLY A 172 -6.68 4.08 6.87
CA GLY A 172 -5.55 3.80 5.99
C GLY A 172 -5.91 3.76 4.52
N VAL A 173 -5.00 3.22 3.70
CA VAL A 173 -5.07 3.31 2.24
C VAL A 173 -5.47 1.98 1.64
N ARG A 174 -6.41 2.04 0.70
CA ARG A 174 -6.60 1.00 -0.31
C ARG A 174 -5.85 1.39 -1.58
N SER A 175 -5.02 0.48 -2.08
CA SER A 175 -4.36 0.57 -3.38
C SER A 175 -4.80 -0.58 -4.28
N HIS A 176 -5.14 -0.27 -5.52
CA HIS A 176 -5.35 -1.26 -6.57
C HIS A 176 -4.43 -1.00 -7.74
N SER A 177 -3.54 -1.97 -7.98
CA SER A 177 -2.52 -1.94 -9.02
C SER A 177 -2.68 -3.13 -9.95
N TYR A 178 -2.84 -2.88 -11.26
CA TYR A 178 -3.05 -3.93 -12.24
C TYR A 178 -2.34 -3.66 -13.57
N GLY A 179 -2.19 -4.70 -14.38
CA GLY A 179 -1.49 -4.66 -15.66
C GLY A 179 -0.15 -5.40 -15.59
N ILE A 180 0.90 -4.86 -16.21
CA ILE A 180 2.24 -5.43 -16.18
C ILE A 180 3.05 -4.75 -15.09
N ARG A 181 3.57 -5.54 -14.16
CA ARG A 181 4.50 -5.10 -13.12
C ARG A 181 5.66 -6.07 -13.05
N ASP A 182 6.78 -5.66 -13.66
CA ASP A 182 8.07 -6.31 -13.53
C ASP A 182 8.90 -5.56 -12.48
N TRP A 183 9.08 -6.18 -11.33
CA TRP A 183 9.85 -5.61 -10.23
C TRP A 183 11.33 -5.40 -10.60
N SER A 184 11.86 -6.10 -11.59
CA SER A 184 13.25 -5.90 -12.04
C SER A 184 13.46 -4.53 -12.70
N GLU A 185 12.40 -3.87 -13.19
CA GLU A 185 12.47 -2.52 -13.77
C GLU A 185 12.64 -1.43 -12.70
N ILE A 186 12.32 -1.73 -11.44
CA ILE A 186 12.43 -0.82 -10.31
C ILE A 186 13.73 -1.13 -9.57
N TYR A 187 14.61 -0.14 -9.44
CA TYR A 187 15.87 -0.32 -8.70
C TYR A 187 15.67 -0.12 -7.20
N ARG A 188 14.97 0.96 -6.84
CA ARG A 188 14.57 1.27 -5.46
C ARG A 188 13.45 2.30 -5.45
N TYR A 189 12.67 2.33 -4.38
CA TYR A 189 11.77 3.45 -4.10
C TYR A 189 11.59 3.66 -2.61
N VAL A 190 11.10 4.85 -2.27
CA VAL A 190 10.57 5.17 -0.95
C VAL A 190 9.17 5.72 -1.13
N MET A 191 8.20 5.16 -0.41
CA MET A 191 6.82 5.62 -0.39
C MET A 191 6.46 6.07 1.03
N ILE A 192 5.95 7.29 1.17
CA ILE A 192 5.41 7.82 2.41
C ILE A 192 3.89 7.82 2.29
N LEU A 193 3.21 7.23 3.26
CA LEU A 193 1.77 7.33 3.49
C LEU A 193 1.56 7.96 4.86
N ALA A 194 0.95 9.13 4.91
CA ALA A 194 0.74 9.87 6.16
C ALA A 194 -0.68 10.42 6.23
N HIS A 195 -1.34 10.20 7.35
CA HIS A 195 -2.58 10.87 7.72
C HIS A 195 -2.31 11.77 8.92
N PHE A 196 -2.79 13.00 8.85
CA PHE A 196 -2.59 14.00 9.90
C PHE A 196 -3.87 14.14 10.71
N GLU A 197 -3.74 14.16 12.04
CA GLU A 197 -4.86 14.24 12.99
C GLU A 197 -5.70 15.50 12.78
N VAL A 198 -6.89 15.57 13.38
CA VAL A 198 -7.68 16.80 13.44
C VAL A 198 -7.44 17.48 14.78
N ASP A 199 -6.77 18.63 14.81
CA ASP A 199 -6.44 19.38 16.01
C ASP A 199 -7.70 20.07 16.58
N CYS A 200 -8.48 19.32 17.36
CA CYS A 200 -9.77 19.76 17.90
C CYS A 200 -9.64 20.77 19.07
N LEU A 201 -8.43 21.13 19.49
CA LEU A 201 -8.20 21.87 20.74
C LEU A 201 -8.04 23.39 20.58
N PHE A 202 -8.08 23.94 19.36
CA PHE A 202 -7.96 25.39 19.13
C PHE A 202 -9.19 25.98 18.44
N PHE A 203 -10.30 26.03 19.18
CA PHE A 203 -11.63 26.51 18.75
C PHE A 203 -11.73 27.98 18.22
N ILE A 204 -10.63 28.71 17.99
CA ILE A 204 -10.68 30.14 17.64
C ILE A 204 -9.94 30.52 16.34
N THR A 205 -9.16 29.64 15.70
CA THR A 205 -8.52 30.00 14.43
C THR A 205 -8.41 28.81 13.48
N LEU A 206 -9.10 28.90 12.34
CA LEU A 206 -9.03 28.07 11.11
C LEU A 206 -7.79 27.15 11.00
N LEU A 207 -7.80 26.00 11.66
CA LEU A 207 -6.87 24.90 11.41
C LEU A 207 -7.71 23.69 11.03
N GLN A 208 -7.56 23.23 9.80
CA GLN A 208 -8.13 21.96 9.35
C GLN A 208 -6.97 21.05 8.98
N ASP A 209 -6.77 20.05 9.80
CA ASP A 209 -6.05 18.81 9.53
C ASP A 209 -7.06 17.64 9.61
N GLY A 210 -6.62 16.41 9.34
CA GLY A 210 -7.36 15.46 8.49
C GLY A 210 -6.85 15.45 7.04
N THR A 211 -5.66 16.05 6.82
CA THR A 211 -4.95 15.96 5.54
C THR A 211 -4.38 14.56 5.39
N ALA A 212 -4.52 13.97 4.21
CA ALA A 212 -3.89 12.70 3.89
C ALA A 212 -2.91 12.89 2.74
N ALA A 213 -1.66 12.43 2.90
CA ALA A 213 -0.60 12.63 1.94
C ALA A 213 0.03 11.30 1.54
N HIS A 214 0.37 11.22 0.26
CA HIS A 214 1.17 10.15 -0.29
C HIS A 214 2.27 10.74 -1.16
N LEU A 215 3.51 10.32 -0.94
CA LEU A 215 4.65 10.68 -1.77
C LEU A 215 5.49 9.44 -2.04
N THR A 216 5.61 9.04 -3.30
CA THR A 216 6.57 8.04 -3.75
C THR A 216 7.70 8.73 -4.50
N VAL A 217 8.95 8.39 -4.14
CA VAL A 217 10.13 8.66 -4.97
C VAL A 217 10.65 7.35 -5.51
N ILE A 218 10.74 7.21 -6.82
CA ILE A 218 11.08 5.95 -7.48
C ILE A 218 12.23 6.10 -8.46
N ASN A 219 13.11 5.11 -8.47
CA ASN A 219 14.15 4.93 -9.47
C ASN A 219 13.81 3.72 -10.35
N MET A 220 13.46 4.01 -11.61
CA MET A 220 13.33 3.07 -12.71
C MET A 220 14.40 3.43 -13.75
N PRO A 221 15.58 2.78 -13.74
CA PRO A 221 16.73 3.22 -14.53
C PRO A 221 16.48 3.34 -16.04
N ALA A 222 15.48 2.60 -16.55
CA ALA A 222 15.13 2.59 -17.95
C ALA A 222 14.29 3.80 -18.40
N THR A 223 13.65 4.51 -17.47
CA THR A 223 12.73 5.63 -17.74
C THR A 223 12.88 6.81 -16.78
N THR A 224 12.91 6.62 -15.46
CA THR A 224 13.02 7.75 -14.53
C THR A 224 13.89 7.35 -13.35
N THR A 225 15.15 7.79 -13.36
CA THR A 225 16.09 7.56 -12.26
C THR A 225 15.68 8.29 -10.98
N ASN A 226 14.89 9.37 -11.11
CA ASN A 226 14.30 10.10 -9.99
C ASN A 226 12.91 10.67 -10.37
N LEU A 227 11.85 9.92 -10.05
CA LEU A 227 10.47 10.39 -10.17
C LEU A 227 9.87 10.54 -8.77
N ALA A 228 9.52 11.77 -8.38
CA ALA A 228 8.72 12.05 -7.20
C ALA A 228 7.26 12.29 -7.63
N VAL A 229 6.34 11.42 -7.21
CA VAL A 229 4.92 11.47 -7.58
C VAL A 229 4.06 11.09 -6.39
N GLY A 230 2.85 11.63 -6.31
CA GLY A 230 1.98 11.40 -5.19
C GLY A 230 0.82 12.37 -5.16
N TYR A 231 0.18 12.49 -4.01
CA TYR A 231 -1.01 13.31 -3.83
C TYR A 231 -1.14 13.85 -2.42
N VAL A 232 -2.01 14.86 -2.31
CA VAL A 232 -2.58 15.34 -1.06
C VAL A 232 -4.10 15.34 -1.21
N PHE A 233 -4.78 14.71 -0.26
CA PHE A 233 -6.19 14.93 0.02
C PHE A 233 -6.33 15.97 1.12
N PHE A 234 -7.11 17.00 0.83
CA PHE A 234 -7.38 18.10 1.74
C PHE A 234 -8.62 17.79 2.58
N PRO A 235 -8.73 18.34 3.80
CA PRO A 235 -9.90 18.14 4.67
C PRO A 235 -11.23 18.64 4.05
N ASP A 236 -11.16 19.54 3.07
CA ASP A 236 -12.33 20.02 2.32
C ASP A 236 -12.78 19.05 1.21
N GLY A 237 -12.18 17.86 1.14
CA GLY A 237 -12.48 16.80 0.17
C GLY A 237 -11.77 16.95 -1.16
N ARG A 238 -11.05 18.07 -1.41
CA ARG A 238 -10.28 18.22 -2.65
C ARG A 238 -9.08 17.29 -2.65
N LYS A 239 -8.60 16.96 -3.86
CA LYS A 239 -7.33 16.27 -4.09
C LYS A 239 -6.42 17.07 -5.01
N ALA A 240 -5.12 16.95 -4.83
CA ALA A 240 -4.13 17.47 -5.76
C ALA A 240 -2.94 16.51 -5.88
N GLY A 241 -2.42 16.34 -7.09
CA GLY A 241 -1.15 15.67 -7.30
C GLY A 241 0.01 16.52 -6.80
N ILE A 242 1.10 15.88 -6.36
CA ILE A 242 2.34 16.56 -5.99
C ILE A 242 2.93 17.25 -7.23
N GLU A 243 3.31 18.52 -7.08
CA GLU A 243 3.86 19.38 -8.15
C GLU A 243 5.40 19.46 -8.09
N TRP A 244 5.95 19.41 -6.88
CA TRP A 244 7.38 19.45 -6.58
C TRP A 244 7.66 18.77 -5.24
N SER A 245 8.86 18.21 -5.08
CA SER A 245 9.38 17.76 -3.79
C SER A 245 10.91 17.90 -3.74
N ASN A 246 11.48 18.08 -2.55
CA ASN A 246 12.92 17.98 -2.31
C ASN A 246 13.38 16.54 -2.04
N ALA A 247 12.46 15.57 -2.03
CA ALA A 247 12.76 14.19 -1.71
C ALA A 247 13.85 13.62 -2.62
N SER A 248 14.78 12.91 -2.02
CA SER A 248 15.94 12.37 -2.73
C SER A 248 16.20 10.95 -2.26
N LEU A 249 16.18 10.01 -3.21
CA LEU A 249 16.58 8.63 -2.93
C LEU A 249 18.03 8.54 -2.42
N ALA A 250 18.89 9.48 -2.83
CA ALA A 250 20.27 9.58 -2.32
C ALA A 250 20.32 9.97 -0.83
N ALA A 251 19.30 10.66 -0.31
CA ALA A 251 19.24 11.03 1.11
C ALA A 251 18.47 10.01 1.95
N MET A 252 17.42 9.42 1.35
CA MET A 252 16.44 8.60 2.05
C MET A 252 16.76 7.09 2.01
N ALA A 253 17.48 6.62 0.99
CA ALA A 253 17.62 5.18 0.70
C ALA A 253 18.94 4.84 -0.03
N ASP A 254 20.05 5.47 0.35
CA ASP A 254 21.34 5.41 -0.38
C ASP A 254 22.41 4.59 0.31
N ASP A 255 22.19 3.27 0.35
CA ASP A 255 23.07 2.23 0.95
C ASP A 255 22.26 1.05 1.49
N GLY A 256 20.92 1.11 1.43
CA GLY A 256 20.04 0.11 2.04
C GLY A 256 19.87 0.30 3.55
N VAL A 257 20.46 1.36 4.13
CA VAL A 257 20.32 1.68 5.56
C VAL A 257 19.08 2.54 5.75
N ILE A 258 18.15 2.02 6.54
CA ILE A 258 16.96 2.74 6.98
C ILE A 258 17.32 3.51 8.24
N LYS A 259 17.17 4.84 8.19
CA LYS A 259 17.38 5.77 9.30
C LYS A 259 16.12 5.83 10.16
N ASP A 260 16.28 6.34 11.39
CA ASP A 260 15.15 6.48 12.31
C ASP A 260 14.26 7.68 11.96
N GLU A 261 14.83 8.71 11.34
CA GLU A 261 14.17 9.99 11.09
C GLU A 261 14.36 10.45 9.65
N TYR A 262 13.28 11.00 9.08
CA TYR A 262 13.25 11.54 7.73
C TYR A 262 12.52 12.88 7.70
N GLY A 263 12.93 13.75 6.78
CA GLY A 263 12.28 15.03 6.52
C GLY A 263 12.14 15.26 5.03
N VAL A 264 10.96 15.68 4.60
CA VAL A 264 10.64 15.96 3.21
C VAL A 264 9.72 17.16 3.09
N SER A 265 9.95 17.96 2.05
CA SER A 265 9.09 19.07 1.67
C SER A 265 8.51 18.78 0.29
N PHE A 266 7.23 19.09 0.10
CA PHE A 266 6.58 18.98 -1.21
C PHE A 266 5.50 20.05 -1.37
N THR A 267 5.11 20.29 -2.63
CA THR A 267 4.01 21.19 -2.96
C THR A 267 2.89 20.45 -3.67
N ALA A 268 1.65 20.78 -3.33
CA ALA A 268 0.45 20.25 -3.98
C ALA A 268 -0.71 21.24 -3.84
N GLY A 269 -1.46 21.45 -4.92
CA GLY A 269 -2.57 22.40 -4.93
C GLY A 269 -2.13 23.84 -4.61
N GLY A 270 -0.91 24.21 -5.01
CA GLY A 270 -0.30 25.51 -4.71
C GLY A 270 0.06 25.76 -3.24
N LYS A 271 0.04 24.73 -2.38
CA LYS A 271 0.47 24.81 -0.97
C LYS A 271 1.76 24.02 -0.75
N ASN A 272 2.56 24.47 0.22
CA ASN A 272 3.77 23.77 0.67
C ASN A 272 3.46 22.94 1.92
N PHE A 273 4.09 21.78 2.01
CA PHE A 273 3.99 20.85 3.13
C PHE A 273 5.38 20.43 3.54
N ASP A 274 5.72 20.61 4.82
CA ASP A 274 6.95 20.12 5.42
C ASP A 274 6.60 18.95 6.34
N VAL A 275 7.01 17.75 5.99
CA VAL A 275 6.69 16.50 6.69
C VAL A 275 7.96 15.92 7.29
N SER A 276 7.97 15.68 8.60
CA SER A 276 8.95 14.81 9.25
C SER A 276 8.32 13.48 9.64
N ALA A 277 9.12 12.44 9.65
CA ALA A 277 8.74 11.08 10.01
C ALA A 277 9.74 10.53 11.03
N THR A 278 9.24 9.86 12.07
CA THR A 278 10.01 9.08 13.03
C THR A 278 9.55 7.63 12.95
N LEU A 279 10.43 6.73 12.54
CA LEU A 279 10.09 5.33 12.35
C LEU A 279 9.95 4.60 13.69
N ASP A 280 8.94 3.75 13.81
CA ASP A 280 8.85 2.78 14.90
C ASP A 280 9.79 1.61 14.60
N LYS A 281 10.93 1.57 15.30
CA LYS A 281 11.99 0.56 15.11
C LYS A 281 11.53 -0.88 15.35
N GLN A 282 10.44 -1.07 16.08
CA GLN A 282 9.87 -2.39 16.35
C GLN A 282 8.83 -2.76 15.30
N ALA A 283 8.34 -1.79 14.51
CA ALA A 283 7.25 -1.94 13.56
C ALA A 283 7.74 -1.79 12.12
N CYS A 284 8.59 -2.68 11.65
CA CYS A 284 8.98 -2.67 10.24
C CYS A 284 8.94 -4.07 9.63
N PRO A 285 7.73 -4.60 9.36
CA PRO A 285 7.56 -5.83 8.62
C PRO A 285 8.39 -5.85 7.32
N VAL A 286 9.06 -6.97 7.09
CA VAL A 286 9.90 -7.19 5.92
C VAL A 286 9.20 -8.16 4.99
N VAL A 287 9.11 -7.80 3.71
CA VAL A 287 8.55 -8.67 2.68
C VAL A 287 9.56 -8.93 1.59
N TYR A 288 9.67 -10.18 1.16
CA TYR A 288 10.50 -10.56 0.04
C TYR A 288 9.66 -10.71 -1.22
N ASN A 289 10.19 -10.25 -2.35
CA ASN A 289 9.56 -10.44 -3.65
C ASN A 289 9.54 -11.94 -4.00
N GLY A 290 8.41 -12.61 -3.74
CA GLY A 290 8.31 -14.06 -3.83
C GLY A 290 8.56 -14.66 -5.22
N LEU A 291 8.38 -13.92 -6.33
CA LEU A 291 8.62 -14.51 -7.65
C LEU A 291 10.10 -14.69 -8.00
N THR A 292 10.95 -13.81 -7.49
CA THR A 292 12.38 -13.78 -7.86
C THR A 292 13.31 -13.92 -6.68
N GLY A 293 12.82 -13.59 -5.47
CA GLY A 293 13.63 -13.37 -4.27
C GLY A 293 14.52 -12.13 -4.34
N ARG A 294 14.46 -11.33 -5.41
CA ARG A 294 15.47 -10.27 -5.71
C ARG A 294 15.02 -8.87 -5.33
N GLY A 295 14.18 -8.75 -4.33
CA GLY A 295 13.78 -7.46 -3.81
C GLY A 295 13.14 -7.58 -2.45
N VAL A 296 13.37 -6.56 -1.63
CA VAL A 296 12.93 -6.51 -0.23
C VAL A 296 12.13 -5.24 -0.04
N PHE A 297 10.96 -5.38 0.56
CA PHE A 297 10.09 -4.31 1.02
C PHE A 297 10.24 -4.20 2.54
N HIS A 298 10.32 -2.98 3.05
CA HIS A 298 10.32 -2.66 4.46
C HIS A 298 9.14 -1.73 4.73
N GLU A 299 8.11 -2.24 5.38
CA GLU A 299 6.87 -1.52 5.67
C GLU A 299 6.98 -0.84 7.04
N CYS A 300 7.79 0.21 7.16
CA CYS A 300 8.09 0.79 8.46
C CYS A 300 6.97 1.75 8.92
N ILE A 301 6.27 1.40 10.00
CA ILE A 301 5.28 2.28 10.63
C ILE A 301 6.00 3.52 11.17
N ALA A 302 5.35 4.68 11.05
CA ALA A 302 5.96 5.95 11.42
C ALA A 302 4.97 6.91 12.06
N ASP A 303 5.46 7.65 13.04
CA ASP A 303 4.84 8.87 13.54
C ASP A 303 5.29 10.03 12.66
N PHE A 304 4.34 10.87 12.24
CA PHE A 304 4.60 12.01 11.38
C PHE A 304 4.33 13.33 12.09
N GLN A 305 4.99 14.38 11.60
CA GLN A 305 4.65 15.74 11.95
C GLN A 305 4.59 16.61 10.69
N LEU A 306 3.47 17.31 10.51
CA LEU A 306 3.26 18.26 9.45
C LEU A 306 3.52 19.69 9.95
N ASN A 307 4.34 20.42 9.21
CA ASN A 307 4.74 21.81 9.45
C ASN A 307 5.24 22.07 10.88
N GLY A 308 5.83 21.05 11.51
CA GLY A 308 6.42 21.14 12.86
C GLY A 308 5.41 21.15 14.02
N SER A 309 4.10 21.01 13.77
CA SER A 309 3.09 21.10 14.83
C SER A 309 2.03 20.00 14.77
N THR A 310 1.47 19.73 13.59
CA THR A 310 0.36 18.79 13.43
C THR A 310 0.87 17.37 13.47
N ARG A 311 0.33 16.54 14.36
CA ARG A 311 0.68 15.12 14.45
C ARG A 311 0.03 14.32 13.34
N GLY A 312 0.67 13.23 12.97
CA GLY A 312 0.14 12.26 12.05
C GLY A 312 0.75 10.89 12.27
N TRP A 313 0.24 9.92 11.53
CA TRP A 313 0.64 8.53 11.61
C TRP A 313 0.53 7.90 10.21
N GLY A 314 1.18 6.76 10.01
CA GLY A 314 1.12 6.00 8.78
C GLY A 314 2.35 5.12 8.61
N LEU A 315 2.89 5.03 7.39
CA LEU A 315 4.08 4.25 7.11
C LEU A 315 5.03 4.90 6.10
N VAL A 316 6.27 4.44 6.13
CA VAL A 316 7.28 4.66 5.11
C VAL A 316 7.70 3.28 4.56
N GLU A 317 7.30 2.99 3.32
CA GLU A 317 7.69 1.77 2.62
C GLU A 317 9.00 2.01 1.87
N PHE A 318 10.01 1.17 2.12
CA PHE A 318 11.24 1.15 1.35
C PHE A 318 11.27 -0.11 0.49
N TYR A 319 11.63 0.04 -0.78
CA TYR A 319 11.93 -1.09 -1.64
C TYR A 319 13.36 -1.01 -2.14
N TYR A 320 14.06 -2.13 -2.02
CA TYR A 320 15.39 -2.31 -2.57
C TYR A 320 15.40 -3.52 -3.49
N ARG A 321 15.89 -3.33 -4.72
CA ARG A 321 16.23 -4.46 -5.58
C ARG A 321 17.53 -5.08 -5.08
N GLU A 322 17.50 -6.35 -4.73
CA GLU A 322 18.65 -7.07 -4.21
C GLU A 322 19.21 -7.98 -5.31
N GLU A 323 20.32 -7.54 -5.93
CA GLU A 323 20.95 -8.29 -7.03
C GLU A 323 21.69 -9.56 -6.54
N ALA A 324 22.02 -9.62 -5.24
CA ALA A 324 22.77 -10.69 -4.59
C ALA A 324 21.92 -11.63 -3.71
N ALA A 325 20.60 -11.43 -3.63
CA ALA A 325 19.74 -12.19 -2.74
C ALA A 325 19.81 -13.69 -3.03
N GLN A 326 20.02 -14.48 -1.97
CA GLN A 326 19.71 -15.91 -2.02
C GLN A 326 18.20 -16.05 -2.21
N LEU A 327 17.78 -16.94 -3.11
CA LEU A 327 16.38 -17.35 -3.20
C LEU A 327 15.87 -17.66 -1.78
N VAL A 328 14.76 -17.03 -1.37
CA VAL A 328 14.12 -17.34 -0.09
C VAL A 328 13.98 -18.87 -0.01
N PRO A 329 14.54 -19.54 1.01
CA PRO A 329 14.48 -20.99 1.14
C PRO A 329 13.02 -21.44 1.06
N ASP A 330 12.74 -22.47 0.27
CA ASP A 330 11.38 -23.03 0.10
C ASP A 330 10.32 -22.06 -0.45
N LEU A 331 10.65 -21.32 -1.52
CA LEU A 331 9.67 -20.78 -2.47
C LEU A 331 8.90 -21.91 -3.20
N ARG A 332 8.13 -22.67 -2.43
CA ARG A 332 7.13 -23.62 -2.92
C ARG A 332 5.78 -22.95 -2.75
N LEU A 333 4.83 -23.26 -3.62
CA LEU A 333 3.45 -22.82 -3.42
C LEU A 333 2.99 -23.29 -2.03
N GLY A 334 2.58 -22.37 -1.16
CA GLY A 334 2.05 -22.71 0.16
C GLY A 334 0.87 -23.67 0.01
N SER A 335 0.81 -24.71 0.86
CA SER A 335 -0.39 -25.56 0.93
C SER A 335 -1.60 -24.71 1.31
N LYS A 336 -2.79 -25.06 0.79
CA LYS A 336 -4.05 -24.41 1.22
C LYS A 336 -4.08 -24.33 2.75
N ALA A 337 -4.27 -23.13 3.28
CA ALA A 337 -4.46 -22.95 4.72
C ALA A 337 -5.71 -23.74 5.10
N LYS A 338 -5.57 -24.72 6.00
CA LYS A 338 -6.73 -25.31 6.66
C LYS A 338 -7.15 -24.31 7.73
N GLY A 339 -8.21 -23.55 7.46
CA GLY A 339 -8.87 -22.79 8.51
C GLY A 339 -9.32 -23.72 9.66
N PRO A 340 -9.57 -23.19 10.86
CA PRO A 340 -10.08 -23.99 11.97
C PRO A 340 -11.37 -24.72 11.58
N ASP A 341 -11.54 -25.95 12.09
CA ASP A 341 -12.71 -26.77 11.84
C ASP A 341 -13.93 -26.16 12.55
N LEU A 342 -14.68 -25.31 11.85
CA LEU A 342 -15.87 -24.61 12.37
C LEU A 342 -17.06 -25.53 12.67
N SER A 343 -16.92 -26.86 12.56
CA SER A 343 -17.98 -27.83 12.86
C SER A 343 -18.47 -27.82 14.32
N SER A 344 -17.77 -27.12 15.23
CA SER A 344 -18.19 -26.92 16.62
C SER A 344 -18.84 -25.57 16.91
N TRP A 345 -18.96 -24.67 15.94
CA TRP A 345 -19.53 -23.33 16.16
C TRP A 345 -21.03 -23.32 15.90
N SER A 346 -21.83 -23.24 16.97
CA SER A 346 -23.29 -23.05 16.90
C SER A 346 -23.61 -21.58 17.15
N PRO A 347 -24.34 -20.88 16.25
CA PRO A 347 -24.82 -19.54 16.52
C PRO A 347 -25.80 -19.57 17.70
N ALA A 348 -25.57 -18.75 18.72
CA ALA A 348 -26.55 -18.55 19.78
C ALA A 348 -27.82 -17.92 19.18
N ALA A 349 -28.95 -18.59 19.36
CA ALA A 349 -30.24 -18.11 18.90
C ALA A 349 -30.68 -16.84 19.65
N ASP A 350 -31.16 -15.86 18.89
CA ASP A 350 -31.79 -14.63 19.36
C ASP A 350 -32.79 -14.89 20.49
N SER A 351 -32.50 -14.32 21.66
CA SER A 351 -33.50 -14.10 22.71
C SER A 351 -34.02 -12.67 22.62
N SER A 352 -35.14 -12.49 21.92
CA SER A 352 -35.90 -11.24 21.96
C SER A 352 -36.44 -10.99 23.39
N PRO A 353 -36.32 -9.77 23.96
CA PRO A 353 -36.93 -9.46 25.24
C PRO A 353 -38.43 -9.11 25.09
N PRO A 354 -39.23 -9.29 26.16
CA PRO A 354 -40.66 -8.92 26.21
C PRO A 354 -40.93 -7.41 26.25
#